data_AF-A0A848HIB3-F1
#
_entry.id   AF-A0A848HIB3-F1
#
_cell.length_a   1.000
_cell.length_b   1.000
_cell.length_c   1.000
_cell.angle_alpha   90.00
_cell.angle_beta   90.00
_cell.angle_gamma   90.00
#
_symmetry.space_group_name_H-M   'P 1'
#
loop_
_entity.id
_entity.type
_entity.pdbx_description
1 polymer ?
#
loop_
_entity_poly.entity_id
_entity_poly.type
_entity_poly.pdbx_seq_one_letter_code
_entity_poly.pdbx_strand_id
1 'polypeptide(L)'
;MVRMLVVLASLVACAQVSSQTVYKCSANGKVTYGEQPCSAGAQATLDVPPPPPPDPELKERLARQKALADSLEKDRREAQVQAATAARPAAAARPSPQMQRCEKLRLQLRWAEEDLRKAAGPATEALRLKAQRQAEAMAVECQR
;
A
#
# COMPACT_ATOMS: atom_id res chain seq x y z
N MET A 1 44.70 8.81 -14.93
CA MET A 1 44.51 7.61 -14.09
C MET A 1 45.38 7.64 -12.82
N VAL A 2 46.69 7.88 -12.92
CA VAL A 2 47.60 7.99 -11.74
C VAL A 2 47.14 9.04 -10.71
N ARG A 3 46.68 10.22 -11.17
CA ARG A 3 46.14 11.27 -10.28
C ARG A 3 44.89 10.83 -9.49
N MET A 4 44.06 9.97 -10.06
CA MET A 4 42.85 9.49 -9.37
C MET A 4 43.20 8.39 -8.35
N LEU A 5 44.20 7.55 -8.66
CA LEU A 5 44.76 6.57 -7.74
C LEU A 5 45.43 7.23 -6.52
N VAL A 6 46.12 8.35 -6.70
CA VAL A 6 46.73 9.11 -5.58
C VAL A 6 45.67 9.70 -4.66
N VAL A 7 44.57 10.24 -5.21
CA VAL A 7 43.45 10.76 -4.40
C VAL A 7 42.76 9.63 -3.64
N LEU A 8 42.50 8.48 -4.30
CA LEU A 8 41.91 7.32 -3.62
C LEU A 8 42.81 6.77 -2.50
N ALA A 9 44.12 6.71 -2.73
CA ALA A 9 45.09 6.27 -1.73
C ALA A 9 45.17 7.22 -0.52
N SER A 10 45.02 8.53 -0.75
CA SER A 10 45.00 9.53 0.33
C SER A 10 43.75 9.42 1.23
N LEU A 11 42.60 9.03 0.67
CA LEU A 11 41.37 8.84 1.45
C LEU A 11 41.43 7.60 2.37
N VAL A 12 42.13 6.54 1.95
CA VAL A 12 42.27 5.31 2.76
C VAL A 12 43.16 5.53 3.99
N ALA A 13 44.15 6.42 3.91
CA ALA A 13 45.03 6.73 5.04
C ALA A 13 44.32 7.48 6.18
N CYS A 14 43.25 8.22 5.88
CA CYS A 14 42.45 8.93 6.89
C CYS A 14 41.38 8.07 7.57
N ALA A 15 41.18 6.82 7.13
CA ALA A 15 40.16 5.93 7.69
C ALA A 15 40.57 5.22 8.99
N GLN A 16 41.78 5.48 9.51
CA GLN A 16 42.19 5.06 10.85
C GLN A 16 41.57 5.96 11.92
N VAL A 17 40.24 6.06 11.94
CA VAL A 17 39.51 6.49 13.13
C VAL A 17 39.54 5.29 14.06
N SER A 18 40.57 5.24 14.91
CA SER A 18 40.54 4.38 16.09
C SER A 18 39.26 4.73 16.85
N SER A 19 38.39 3.75 17.01
CA SER A 19 37.34 3.78 18.03
C SER A 19 38.04 4.02 19.36
N GLN A 20 38.16 5.29 19.78
CA GLN A 20 38.76 5.63 21.06
C GLN A 20 37.82 5.09 22.13
N THR A 21 38.14 3.90 22.62
CA THR A 21 37.47 3.29 23.76
C THR A 21 37.83 4.14 24.97
N VAL A 22 36.97 5.11 25.29
CA VAL A 22 37.13 5.94 26.49
C VAL A 22 36.64 5.13 27.68
N TYR A 23 37.58 4.74 28.53
CA TYR A 23 37.30 4.03 29.78
C TYR A 23 36.99 5.03 30.89
N LYS A 24 35.88 4.81 31.60
CA LYS A 24 35.53 5.56 32.81
C LYS A 24 36.12 4.84 34.01
N CYS A 25 37.14 5.43 34.62
CA CYS A 25 37.77 4.91 35.84
C CYS A 25 37.32 5.76 37.04
N SER A 26 36.90 5.12 38.13
CA SER A 26 36.61 5.80 39.40
C SER A 26 37.64 5.40 40.45
N ALA A 27 38.48 6.34 40.89
CA ALA A 27 39.44 6.14 41.96
C ALA A 27 39.35 7.29 42.97
N ASN A 28 39.28 6.98 44.27
CA ASN A 28 39.21 7.96 45.37
C ASN A 28 38.11 9.03 45.19
N GLY A 29 36.93 8.64 44.69
CA GLY A 29 35.80 9.56 44.48
C GLY A 29 35.95 10.52 43.28
N LYS A 30 37.06 10.47 42.54
CA LYS A 30 37.22 11.18 41.25
C LYS A 30 36.94 10.25 40.08
N VAL A 31 36.18 10.76 39.13
CA VAL A 31 35.93 10.10 37.84
C VAL A 31 36.92 10.66 36.82
N THR A 32 37.75 9.79 36.26
CA THR A 32 38.69 10.13 35.19
C THR A 32 38.35 9.34 33.93
N TYR A 33 38.34 10.02 32.80
CA TYR A 33 38.11 9.43 31.48
C TYR A 33 39.44 9.36 30.74
N GLY A 34 39.78 8.20 30.19
CA GLY A 34 41.03 8.02 29.47
C GLY A 34 40.94 6.92 28.43
N GLU A 35 41.85 6.95 27.46
CA GLU A 35 41.93 5.95 26.39
C GLU A 35 42.65 4.66 26.85
N GLN A 36 43.27 4.69 28.02
CA GLN A 36 43.98 3.55 28.60
C GLN A 36 43.07 2.77 29.55
N PRO A 37 43.09 1.43 29.52
CA PRO A 37 42.31 0.62 30.44
C PRO A 37 42.74 0.91 31.88
N CYS A 38 41.76 0.97 32.81
CA CYS A 38 42.02 1.31 34.20
C CYS A 38 43.04 0.35 34.81
N SER A 39 44.22 0.86 35.20
CA SER A 39 45.34 0.06 35.73
C SER A 39 45.04 -0.68 37.03
N ALA A 40 43.96 -0.30 37.72
CA ALA A 40 43.48 -0.93 38.94
C ALA A 40 41.98 -1.27 38.84
N GLY A 41 41.62 -2.19 37.94
CA GLY A 41 40.49 -3.15 38.06
C GLY A 41 39.06 -2.68 38.34
N ALA A 42 38.77 -1.39 38.54
CA ALA A 42 37.44 -0.90 38.86
C ALA A 42 36.83 -0.24 37.63
N GLN A 43 36.29 -1.08 36.74
CA GLN A 43 35.32 -0.65 35.74
C GLN A 43 34.11 -0.14 36.53
N ALA A 44 33.91 1.18 36.54
CA ALA A 44 32.88 1.81 37.35
C ALA A 44 31.50 1.38 36.83
N THR A 45 30.90 0.34 37.43
CA THR A 45 29.48 0.06 37.27
C THR A 45 28.74 1.26 37.82
N LEU A 46 28.08 2.00 36.93
CA LEU A 46 27.16 3.06 37.31
C LEU A 46 26.10 2.43 38.22
N ASP A 47 26.02 2.89 39.45
CA ASP A 47 24.96 2.53 40.36
C ASP A 47 23.68 3.19 39.84
N VAL A 48 22.89 2.41 39.10
CA VAL A 48 21.60 2.88 38.58
C VAL A 48 20.60 2.72 39.71
N PRO A 49 20.01 3.82 40.22
CA PRO A 49 19.03 3.73 41.28
C PRO A 49 17.85 2.86 40.82
N PRO A 50 17.22 2.08 41.72
CA PRO A 50 16.08 1.25 41.39
C PRO A 50 14.98 2.13 40.76
N PRO A 51 14.26 1.62 39.75
CA PRO A 51 13.22 2.39 39.10
C PRO A 51 12.16 2.83 40.12
N PRO A 52 11.60 4.04 39.96
CA PRO A 52 10.55 4.52 40.85
C PRO A 52 9.35 3.56 40.81
N PRO A 53 8.58 3.47 41.92
CA PRO A 53 7.39 2.62 41.96
C PRO A 53 6.41 3.02 40.85
N PRO A 54 5.65 2.05 40.30
CA PRO A 54 4.77 2.30 39.17
C PRO A 54 3.67 3.30 39.55
N ASP A 55 3.66 4.45 38.88
CA ASP A 55 2.66 5.49 39.07
C ASP A 55 1.28 5.01 38.57
N PRO A 56 0.27 4.91 39.46
CA PRO A 56 -1.09 4.53 39.06
C PRO A 56 -1.72 5.54 38.10
N GLU A 57 -1.41 6.84 38.22
CA GLU A 57 -1.96 7.87 37.32
C GLU A 57 -1.43 7.72 35.90
N LEU A 58 -0.17 7.33 35.75
CA LEU A 58 0.42 7.02 34.45
C LEU A 58 -0.31 5.87 33.76
N LYS A 59 -0.69 4.83 34.50
CA LYS A 59 -1.45 3.69 33.97
C LYS A 59 -2.83 4.12 33.48
N GLU A 60 -3.54 4.93 34.25
CA GLU A 60 -4.84 5.45 33.84
C GLU A 60 -4.74 6.36 32.62
N ARG A 61 -3.76 7.27 32.59
CA ARG A 61 -3.52 8.15 31.44
C ARG A 61 -3.23 7.34 30.18
N LEU A 62 -2.41 6.29 30.30
CA LEU A 62 -2.09 5.40 29.19
C LEU A 62 -3.32 4.61 28.72
N ALA A 63 -4.18 4.16 29.63
CA ALA A 63 -5.45 3.52 29.28
C ALA A 63 -6.39 4.47 28.53
N ARG A 64 -6.52 5.72 29.00
CA ARG A 64 -7.31 6.77 28.32
C ARG A 64 -6.78 7.07 26.92
N GLN A 65 -5.45 7.17 26.76
CA GLN A 65 -4.82 7.41 25.47
C GLN A 65 -5.04 6.26 24.49
N LYS A 66 -4.93 5.00 24.96
CA LYS A 66 -5.23 3.82 24.14
C LYS A 66 -6.69 3.81 23.68
N ALA A 67 -7.63 4.05 24.59
CA ALA A 67 -9.05 4.09 24.24
C ALA A 67 -9.36 5.16 23.17
N LEU A 68 -8.70 6.33 23.25
CA LEU A 68 -8.85 7.40 22.26
C LEU A 68 -8.20 7.03 20.91
N ALA A 69 -7.05 6.37 20.93
CA ALA A 69 -6.44 5.86 19.69
C ALA A 69 -7.35 4.84 19.01
N ASP A 70 -7.90 3.89 19.78
CA ASP A 70 -8.81 2.86 19.28
C ASP A 70 -10.09 3.46 18.69
N SER A 71 -10.65 4.51 19.31
CA SER A 71 -11.84 5.19 18.76
C SER A 71 -11.52 5.88 17.43
N LEU A 72 -10.40 6.60 17.34
CA LEU A 72 -9.98 7.25 16.10
C LEU A 72 -9.69 6.25 14.97
N GLU A 73 -9.15 5.08 15.31
CA GLU A 73 -8.95 4.01 14.32
C GLU A 73 -10.27 3.44 13.82
N LYS A 74 -11.26 3.24 14.70
CA LYS A 74 -12.61 2.80 14.31
C LYS A 74 -13.27 3.82 13.40
N ASP A 75 -13.25 5.10 13.76
CA ASP A 75 -13.83 6.17 12.96
C ASP A 75 -13.20 6.22 11.56
N ARG A 76 -11.87 6.08 11.47
CA ARG A 76 -11.16 6.00 10.18
C ARG A 76 -11.59 4.80 9.35
N ARG A 77 -11.74 3.62 9.95
CA ARG A 77 -12.19 2.41 9.25
C ARG A 77 -13.61 2.57 8.76
N GLU A 78 -14.51 3.09 9.59
CA GLU A 78 -15.91 3.34 9.21
C GLU A 78 -15.99 4.36 8.06
N ALA A 79 -15.25 5.47 8.16
CA ALA A 79 -15.18 6.46 7.09
C ALA A 79 -14.64 5.86 5.77
N GLN A 80 -13.64 4.98 5.83
CA GLN A 80 -13.13 4.28 4.65
C GLN A 80 -14.16 3.32 4.05
N VAL A 81 -14.88 2.57 4.88
CA VAL A 81 -15.95 1.67 4.41
C VAL A 81 -17.07 2.48 3.76
N GLN A 82 -17.49 3.59 4.36
CA GLN A 82 -18.53 4.47 3.81
C GLN A 82 -18.07 5.16 2.52
N ALA A 83 -16.82 5.61 2.46
CA ALA A 83 -16.26 6.16 1.24
C ALA A 83 -16.18 5.09 0.14
N ALA A 84 -15.81 3.85 0.46
CA ALA A 84 -15.78 2.75 -0.50
C ALA A 84 -17.18 2.35 -0.98
N THR A 85 -18.19 2.34 -0.11
CA THR A 85 -19.57 2.05 -0.52
C THR A 85 -20.18 3.19 -1.35
N ALA A 86 -19.87 4.45 -1.04
CA ALA A 86 -20.31 5.61 -1.82
C ALA A 86 -19.56 5.76 -3.15
N ALA A 87 -18.27 5.41 -3.18
CA ALA A 87 -17.43 5.45 -4.37
C ALA A 87 -17.61 4.22 -5.28
N ARG A 88 -18.28 3.15 -4.81
CA ARG A 88 -18.79 2.13 -5.72
C ARG A 88 -19.76 2.87 -6.64
N PRO A 89 -19.42 3.01 -7.94
CA PRO A 89 -20.28 3.76 -8.83
C PRO A 89 -21.66 3.11 -8.76
N ALA A 90 -22.70 3.94 -8.79
CA ALA A 90 -24.07 3.49 -9.07
C ALA A 90 -24.19 2.79 -10.46
N ALA A 91 -23.07 2.41 -11.09
CA ALA A 91 -22.95 1.50 -12.22
C ALA A 91 -23.48 0.07 -11.95
N ALA A 92 -23.87 -0.24 -10.71
CA ALA A 92 -24.72 -1.39 -10.41
C ALA A 92 -26.23 -1.06 -10.49
N ALA A 93 -26.62 0.10 -11.02
CA ALA A 93 -27.98 0.32 -11.50
C ALA A 93 -28.26 -0.77 -12.53
N ARG A 94 -29.06 -1.76 -12.12
CA ARG A 94 -29.42 -2.88 -12.99
C ARG A 94 -29.92 -2.28 -14.31
N PRO A 95 -29.35 -2.68 -15.46
CA PRO A 95 -29.82 -2.17 -16.73
C PRO A 95 -31.32 -2.40 -16.80
N SER A 96 -32.07 -1.39 -17.25
CA SER A 96 -33.52 -1.52 -17.36
C SER A 96 -33.85 -2.77 -18.19
N PRO A 97 -34.99 -3.44 -17.94
CA PRO A 97 -35.35 -4.63 -18.72
C PRO A 97 -35.39 -4.34 -20.24
N GLN A 98 -35.66 -3.09 -20.63
CA GLN A 98 -35.56 -2.64 -22.02
C GLN A 98 -34.12 -2.63 -22.53
N MET A 99 -33.16 -2.06 -21.78
CA MET A 99 -31.74 -2.10 -22.14
C MET A 99 -31.22 -3.52 -22.30
N GLN A 100 -31.61 -4.45 -21.42
CA GLN A 100 -31.21 -5.85 -21.51
C GLN A 100 -31.74 -6.52 -22.80
N ARG A 101 -32.99 -6.23 -23.18
CA ARG A 101 -33.57 -6.70 -24.45
C ARG A 101 -32.82 -6.13 -25.64
N CYS A 102 -32.46 -4.84 -25.58
CA CYS A 102 -31.70 -4.19 -26.62
C CYS A 102 -30.28 -4.76 -26.78
N GLU A 103 -29.57 -4.99 -25.69
CA GLU A 103 -28.26 -5.65 -25.73
C GLU A 103 -28.36 -7.07 -26.32
N LYS A 104 -29.40 -7.82 -25.98
CA LYS A 104 -29.65 -9.15 -26.55
C LYS A 104 -29.88 -9.08 -28.06
N LEU A 105 -30.75 -8.17 -28.53
CA LEU A 105 -31.04 -8.00 -29.95
C LEU A 105 -29.80 -7.52 -30.73
N ARG A 106 -29.00 -6.63 -30.14
CA ARG A 106 -27.74 -6.16 -30.72
C ARG A 106 -26.74 -7.30 -30.91
N LEU A 107 -26.65 -8.20 -29.93
CA LEU A 107 -25.80 -9.39 -30.02
C LEU A 107 -26.30 -10.36 -31.10
N GLN A 108 -27.61 -10.56 -31.21
CA GLN A 108 -28.22 -11.41 -32.24
C GLN A 108 -27.99 -10.86 -33.65
N LEU A 109 -28.10 -9.55 -33.84
CA LEU A 109 -27.77 -8.89 -35.11
C LEU A 109 -26.29 -9.11 -35.46
N ARG A 110 -25.38 -8.88 -34.52
CA ARG A 110 -23.94 -9.10 -34.74
C ARG A 110 -23.65 -10.52 -35.18
N TRP A 111 -24.24 -11.52 -34.53
CA TRP A 111 -24.07 -12.92 -34.94
C TRP A 111 -24.65 -13.20 -36.33
N ALA A 112 -25.81 -12.65 -36.67
CA ALA A 112 -26.38 -12.81 -38.00
C ALA A 112 -25.51 -12.17 -39.10
N GLU A 113 -24.91 -11.02 -38.83
CA GLU A 113 -23.95 -10.35 -39.72
C GLU A 113 -22.64 -11.17 -39.86
N GLU A 114 -22.14 -11.73 -38.77
CA GLU A 114 -20.96 -12.61 -38.80
C GLU A 114 -21.22 -13.90 -39.58
N ASP A 115 -22.39 -14.52 -39.41
CA ASP A 115 -22.83 -15.69 -40.18
C ASP A 115 -22.90 -15.34 -41.67
N LEU A 116 -23.50 -14.20 -42.01
CA LEU A 116 -23.57 -13.72 -43.39
C LEU A 116 -22.18 -13.48 -43.99
N ARG A 117 -21.26 -12.88 -43.22
CA ARG A 117 -19.87 -12.63 -43.67
C ARG A 117 -19.09 -13.93 -43.93
N LYS A 118 -19.38 -14.99 -43.16
CA LYS A 118 -18.75 -16.30 -43.32
C LYS A 118 -19.43 -17.18 -44.37
N ALA A 119 -20.64 -16.83 -44.79
CA ALA A 119 -21.43 -17.63 -45.71
C ALA A 119 -20.88 -17.57 -47.14
N ALA A 120 -20.87 -18.71 -47.80
CA ALA A 120 -20.62 -18.83 -49.23
C ALA A 120 -21.69 -19.72 -49.87
N GLY A 121 -22.07 -19.42 -51.11
CA GLY A 121 -23.04 -20.20 -51.88
C GLY A 121 -24.50 -19.87 -51.58
N PRO A 122 -25.44 -20.78 -51.87
CA PRO A 122 -26.88 -20.48 -51.94
C PRO A 122 -27.53 -20.13 -50.59
N ALA A 123 -26.87 -20.39 -49.46
CA ALA A 123 -27.35 -20.05 -48.12
C ALA A 123 -27.19 -18.55 -47.76
N THR A 124 -26.46 -17.78 -48.56
CA THR A 124 -26.17 -16.35 -48.34
C THR A 124 -27.43 -15.49 -48.31
N GLU A 125 -28.37 -15.69 -49.25
CA GLU A 125 -29.63 -14.92 -49.31
C GLU A 125 -30.53 -15.17 -48.08
N ALA A 126 -30.60 -16.41 -47.60
CA ALA A 126 -31.35 -16.74 -46.40
C ALA A 126 -30.74 -16.07 -45.15
N LEU A 127 -29.41 -16.03 -45.03
CA LEU A 127 -28.71 -15.34 -43.95
C LEU A 127 -28.82 -13.82 -44.04
N ARG A 128 -28.87 -13.27 -45.25
CA ARG A 128 -29.12 -11.84 -45.49
C ARG A 128 -30.49 -11.44 -44.98
N LEU A 129 -31.53 -12.21 -45.33
CA LEU A 129 -32.88 -11.99 -44.84
C LEU A 129 -32.97 -12.12 -43.32
N LYS A 130 -32.24 -13.09 -42.73
CA LYS A 130 -32.14 -13.23 -41.27
C LYS A 130 -31.52 -11.99 -40.62
N ALA A 131 -30.41 -11.47 -41.14
CA ALA A 131 -29.77 -10.27 -40.63
C ALA A 131 -30.69 -9.04 -40.74
N GLN A 132 -31.41 -8.88 -41.86
CA GLN A 132 -32.40 -7.80 -42.03
C GLN A 132 -33.51 -7.86 -40.98
N ARG A 133 -34.10 -9.04 -40.75
CA ARG A 133 -35.15 -9.20 -39.73
C ARG A 133 -34.66 -8.90 -38.30
N GLN A 134 -33.40 -9.26 -37.98
CA GLN A 134 -32.82 -8.92 -36.69
C GLN A 134 -32.57 -7.41 -36.54
N ALA A 135 -32.17 -6.74 -37.63
CA ALA A 135 -31.99 -5.29 -37.64
C ALA A 135 -33.33 -4.56 -37.46
N GLU A 136 -34.39 -5.00 -38.13
CA GLU A 136 -35.75 -4.47 -37.97
C GLU A 136 -36.28 -4.69 -36.55
N ALA A 137 -36.11 -5.90 -35.99
CA ALA A 137 -36.53 -6.20 -34.62
C ALA A 137 -35.79 -5.33 -33.59
N MET A 138 -34.48 -5.13 -33.76
CA MET A 138 -33.69 -4.22 -32.92
C MET A 138 -34.16 -2.77 -33.08
N ALA A 139 -34.45 -2.32 -34.31
CA ALA A 139 -34.91 -0.97 -34.57
C ALA A 139 -36.25 -0.69 -33.88
N VAL A 140 -37.20 -1.63 -33.87
CA VAL A 140 -38.50 -1.45 -33.21
C VAL A 140 -38.37 -1.38 -31.68
N GLU A 141 -37.57 -2.26 -31.07
CA GLU A 141 -37.45 -2.36 -29.61
C GLU A 141 -36.54 -1.29 -29.00
N CYS A 142 -35.54 -0.82 -29.75
CA CYS A 142 -34.49 0.08 -29.26
C CYS A 142 -34.58 1.51 -29.82
N GLN A 143 -35.64 1.85 -30.55
CA GLN A 143 -35.94 3.24 -30.91
C GLN A 143 -36.49 4.00 -29.69
N ARG A 144 -35.58 4.49 -28.85
CA ARG A 144 -35.72 5.68 -27.99
C ARG A 144 -34.39 6.05 -27.36
#